data_AF-A0A933J1E5-F1
#
_entry.id   AF-A0A933J1E5-F1
#
_cell.length_a   1.000
_cell.length_b   1.000
_cell.length_c   1.000
_cell.angle_alpha   90.00
_cell.angle_beta   90.00
_cell.angle_gamma   90.00
#
_symmetry.space_group_name_H-M   'P 1'
#
loop_
_entity.id
_entity.type
_entity.pdbx_description
1 polymer ?
#
loop_
_entity_poly.entity_id
_entity_poly.type
_entity_poly.pdbx_seq_one_letter_code
_entity_poly.pdbx_strand_id
1 'polypeptide(L)' 'MGIRTPQQYFDSLQDGRVVYCLGEQVKDVVNHPVLSICADWMAVDYALQQDLRYQDLHTEGTEHPIYSQLPEFPMRLSM' A
#
# COMPACT_ATOMS: atom_id res chain seq x y z
N MET A 1 -7.29 0.70 -15.60
CA MET A 1 -6.28 1.54 -14.92
C MET A 1 -5.03 0.69 -14.74
N GLY A 2 -3.86 1.20 -15.12
CA GLY A 2 -2.60 0.45 -15.01
C GLY A 2 -2.14 0.30 -13.56
N ILE A 3 -1.35 -0.75 -13.32
CA ILE A 3 -0.70 -0.97 -12.03
C ILE A 3 0.34 0.11 -11.78
N ARG A 4 0.31 0.71 -10.58
CA ARG A 4 1.26 1.78 -10.21
C ARG A 4 2.70 1.26 -10.21
N THR A 5 3.63 2.10 -10.62
CA THR A 5 5.06 1.87 -10.36
C THR A 5 5.38 2.12 -8.87
N PRO A 6 6.50 1.61 -8.34
CA PRO A 6 6.99 1.98 -7.01
C PRO A 6 7.09 3.50 -6.80
N GLN A 7 7.57 4.25 -7.79
CA GLN A 7 7.65 5.70 -7.71
C GLN A 7 6.27 6.35 -7.58
N GLN A 8 5.30 5.91 -8.39
CA GLN A 8 3.92 6.40 -8.30
C GLN A 8 3.28 6.06 -6.95
N TYR A 9 3.68 4.96 -6.31
CA TYR A 9 3.28 4.65 -4.95
C TYR A 9 3.88 5.65 -3.95
N PHE A 10 5.18 5.93 -3.98
CA PHE A 10 5.79 6.93 -3.10
C PHE A 10 5.18 8.32 -3.28
N ASP A 11 4.97 8.75 -4.52
CA ASP A 11 4.33 10.02 -4.83
C ASP A 11 2.90 10.08 -4.28
N SER A 12 2.18 8.95 -4.30
CA SER A 12 0.82 8.85 -3.74
C SER A 12 0.75 8.98 -2.22
N LEU A 13 1.88 8.82 -1.50
CA LEU A 13 1.94 9.00 -0.06
C LEU A 13 1.99 10.49 0.34
N GLN A 14 2.23 11.40 -0.62
CA GLN A 14 2.19 12.85 -0.41
C GLN A 14 0.77 13.41 -0.60
N ASP A 15 -0.21 12.82 0.09
CA ASP A 15 -1.64 13.11 -0.06
C ASP A 15 -2.22 14.06 1.03
N GLY A 16 -1.35 14.66 1.85
CA GLY A 16 -1.76 15.53 2.95
C GLY A 16 -2.24 14.79 4.20
N ARG A 17 -1.99 13.47 4.31
CA ARG A 17 -2.26 12.70 5.52
C ARG A 17 -1.59 13.29 6.76
N VAL A 18 -2.26 13.15 7.90
CA VAL A 18 -1.73 13.55 9.20
C VAL A 18 -1.34 12.28 9.95
N VAL A 19 -0.03 12.04 10.09
CA VAL A 19 0.52 10.87 10.78
C VAL A 19 1.32 11.32 11.98
N TYR A 20 1.16 10.62 13.10
CA TYR A 20 1.99 10.79 14.30
C TYR A 20 2.75 9.50 14.57
N CYS A 21 4.04 9.61 14.89
CA CYS A 21 4.90 8.49 15.23
C CYS A 21 5.76 8.88 16.44
N LEU A 22 5.81 8.01 17.45
CA LEU A 22 6.59 8.26 18.68
C LEU A 22 6.29 9.61 19.37
N GLY A 23 5.03 10.07 19.27
CA GLY A 23 4.58 11.33 19.86
C GLY A 23 4.83 12.58 19.01
N GLU A 24 5.43 12.46 17.83
CA GLU A 24 5.72 13.58 16.94
C GLU A 24 4.91 13.50 15.64
N GLN A 25 4.54 14.66 15.07
CA GLN A 25 3.90 14.71 13.77
C GLN A 25 4.92 14.46 12.66
N VAL A 26 4.66 13.46 11.83
CA VAL A 26 5.50 13.11 10.69
C VAL A 26 5.11 13.96 9.48
N LYS A 27 6.04 14.78 9.00
CA LYS A 27 5.83 15.61 7.80
C LYS A 27 6.00 14.85 6.50
N ASP A 28 6.85 13.84 6.51
CA ASP A 28 7.16 13.02 5.34
C ASP A 28 7.32 11.57 5.77
N VAL A 29 6.33 10.75 5.40
CA VAL A 29 6.28 9.33 5.75
C VAL A 29 7.26 8.50 4.93
N VAL A 30 7.62 8.95 3.72
CA VAL A 30 8.49 8.21 2.80
C VAL A 30 9.93 8.23 3.32
N ASN A 31 10.37 9.37 3.86
CA ASN A 31 11.73 9.56 4.36
C ASN A 31 11.87 9.42 5.88
N HIS A 32 10.79 9.07 6.59
CA HIS A 32 10.84 8.93 8.05
C HIS A 32 11.62 7.67 8.48
N PRO A 33 12.58 7.74 9.42
CA PRO A 33 13.50 6.64 9.75
C PRO A 33 12.86 5.29 10.09
N VAL A 34 11.63 5.30 10.61
CA VAL A 34 10.87 4.09 10.97
C VAL A 34 9.84 3.71 9.91
N LEU A 35 9.19 4.70 9.30
CA LEU A 35 8.04 4.43 8.41
C LEU A 35 8.49 4.14 6.98
N SER A 36 9.67 4.64 6.59
CA SER A 36 10.29 4.36 5.29
C SER A 36 10.48 2.86 5.09
N ILE A 37 10.82 2.10 6.13
CA ILE A 37 10.99 0.64 6.06
C ILE A 37 9.71 -0.05 5.56
N CYS A 38 8.56 0.32 6.14
CA CYS A 38 7.28 -0.21 5.70
C CYS A 38 6.91 0.28 4.29
N ALA A 39 7.19 1.54 3.97
CA ALA A 39 6.94 2.07 2.63
C ALA A 39 7.77 1.33 1.58
N ASP A 40 9.05 1.05 1.84
CA ASP A 40 9.94 0.30 0.97
C ASP A 40 9.46 -1.14 0.78
N TRP A 41 8.99 -1.80 1.84
CA TRP A 41 8.40 -3.14 1.74
C TRP A 41 7.16 -3.15 0.85
N MET A 42 6.25 -2.19 1.02
CA MET A 42 5.06 -2.10 0.17
C MET A 42 5.40 -1.73 -1.29
N ALA A 43 6.49 -0.97 -1.51
CA ALA A 43 6.96 -0.65 -2.85
C ALA A 43 7.40 -1.89 -3.64
N VAL A 44 7.84 -2.97 -2.95
CA VAL A 44 8.17 -4.25 -3.58
C VAL A 44 6.96 -4.87 -4.27
N ASP A 45 5.77 -4.78 -3.70
CA ASP A 45 4.55 -5.34 -4.32
C ASP A 45 4.28 -4.68 -5.68
N TYR A 46 4.44 -3.35 -5.76
CA TYR A 46 4.29 -2.63 -7.02
C TYR A 46 5.38 -3.00 -8.04
N ALA A 47 6.60 -3.27 -7.59
CA ALA A 47 7.67 -3.75 -8.45
C ALA A 47 7.38 -5.15 -8.99
N LEU A 48 6.92 -6.07 -8.14
CA LEU A 48 6.57 -7.44 -8.51
C LEU A 48 5.39 -7.51 -9.46
N GLN A 49 4.36 -6.69 -9.25
CA GLN A 49 3.21 -6.59 -10.14
C GLN A 49 3.58 -6.07 -11.55
N GLN A 50 4.68 -5.35 -11.69
CA GLN A 50 5.20 -4.88 -12.99
C GLN A 50 6.20 -5.86 -13.63
N ASP A 51 6.67 -6.85 -12.89
CA ASP A 51 7.59 -7.86 -13.41
C ASP A 51 6.82 -8.93 -14.18
N LEU A 52 7.07 -9.01 -15.49
CA LEU A 52 6.45 -10.00 -16.38
C LEU A 52 6.65 -11.45 -15.92
N ARG A 53 7.70 -11.73 -15.13
CA ARG A 53 7.98 -13.07 -14.60
C ARG A 53 6.97 -13.52 -13.54
N TYR A 54 6.28 -12.58 -12.89
CA TYR A 54 5.36 -12.84 -11.78
C TYR A 54 3.96 -12.23 -12.03
N GLN A 55 3.74 -11.64 -13.21
CA GLN A 55 2.52 -10.93 -13.55
C GLN A 55 1.27 -11.82 -13.47
N ASP A 56 1.39 -13.09 -13.86
CA ASP A 56 0.32 -14.09 -13.80
C ASP A 56 -0.09 -14.45 -12.36
N LEU A 57 0.84 -14.37 -11.40
CA LEU A 57 0.57 -14.60 -9.98
C LEU A 57 -0.03 -13.37 -9.29
N HIS A 58 0.28 -12.17 -9.79
CA HIS A 58 -0.07 -10.91 -9.15
C HIS A 58 -1.27 -10.20 -9.79
N THR A 59 -1.68 -10.62 -10.99
CA THR A 59 -2.75 -9.98 -11.75
C THR A 59 -3.71 -11.03 -12.28
N GLU A 60 -4.84 -11.21 -11.61
CA GLU A 60 -5.97 -11.97 -12.14
C GLU A 60 -6.96 -10.97 -12.77
N GLY A 61 -7.51 -11.30 -13.94
CA GLY A 61 -8.34 -10.37 -14.72
C GLY A 61 -9.58 -9.92 -13.96
N THR A 62 -9.61 -8.65 -13.53
CA THR A 62 -10.73 -7.81 -13.03
C THR A 62 -11.76 -8.37 -12.02
N GLU A 63 -11.82 -9.67 -11.74
CA GLU A 63 -12.78 -10.27 -10.82
C GLU A 63 -12.05 -11.27 -9.93
N HIS A 64 -11.38 -10.78 -8.89
CA HIS A 64 -10.82 -11.66 -7.86
C HIS A 64 -11.91 -11.96 -6.81
N PRO A 65 -12.39 -13.21 -6.73
CA PRO A 65 -13.48 -13.59 -5.82
C PRO A 65 -13.04 -13.61 -4.35
N ILE A 66 -11.75 -13.50 -4.04
CA ILE A 66 -11.28 -13.53 -2.65
C ILE A 66 -11.80 -12.33 -1.87
N TYR A 67 -11.83 -11.13 -2.46
CA TYR A 67 -12.34 -9.93 -1.76
C TYR A 67 -13.86 -9.91 -1.64
N SER A 68 -14.60 -10.60 -2.52
CA SER A 68 -16.05 -10.80 -2.38
C SER A 68 -16.41 -11.95 -1.44
N GLN A 69 -15.45 -12.80 -1.10
CA GLN A 69 -15.61 -13.92 -0.15
C GLN A 69 -15.07 -13.59 1.25
N LEU A 70 -14.28 -12.53 1.42
CA LEU A 70 -13.89 -12.06 2.75
C LEU A 70 -15.17 -11.60 3.48
N PRO A 71 -15.45 -12.11 4.69
CA PRO A 71 -16.51 -11.54 5.51
C PRO A 71 -16.20 -10.05 5.69
N GLU A 72 -17.22 -9.18 5.53
CA GLU A 72 -17.08 -7.76 5.88
C GLU A 72 -16.49 -7.70 7.28
N PHE A 73 -15.25 -7.23 7.41
CA PHE A 73 -14.58 -7.14 8.70
C PHE A 73 -15.41 -6.14 9.52
N PRO A 74 -16.14 -6.58 10.57
CA PRO A 74 -16.91 -5.62 11.35
C PRO A 74 -15.88 -4.78 12.11
N MET A 75 -15.67 -3.54 11.66
CA MET A 75 -15.00 -2.51 12.45
C MET A 75 -15.87 -2.24 13.69
N ARG A 76 -15.75 -3.10 14.71
CA ARG A 76 -16.25 -2.81 16.05
C ARG A 76 -15.31 -1.76 16.64
N LEU A 77 -15.57 -0.50 16.32
CA LEU A 77 -15.23 0.60 17.19
C LEU A 77 -16.23 0.55 18.35
N SER A 78 -15.88 -0.18 19.42
CA SER A 78 -16.53 0.04 20.70
C SER A 78 -16.05 1.40 21.22
N MET A 79 -16.94 2.39 21.17
CA MET A 79 -16.83 3.62 21.98
C MET A 79 -17.03 3.29 23.46
#